data_AF-A0A5C5ZCS2-F1
#
_entry.id   AF-A0A5C5ZCS2-F1
#
_cell.length_a   1.000
_cell.length_b   1.000
_cell.length_c   1.000
_cell.angle_alpha   90.00
_cell.angle_beta   90.00
_cell.angle_gamma   90.00
#
_symmetry.space_group_name_H-M   'P 1'
#
loop_
_entity.id
_entity.type
_entity.pdbx_description
1 polymer ?
#
loop_
_entity_poly.entity_id
_entity_poly.type
_entity_poly.pdbx_seq_one_letter_code
_entity_poly.pdbx_strand_id
1 'polypeptide(L)'
;MSSLTYPDGSPVARTYTDRGQLATVAFNNTTVDTRTYDDGGRMTGSSYNNGVSESRTYNTDNTLAGITFSGAPIEDLTYGWDANKNKTSETITGTMSGYGFTVPSSGYDDEDRLVGWNRSDSNLDQAWNLSLVGDWNSFTENASVQSRTHGPTHEILSAAGQAVQHDAKGNQTLLPTSLSPLATSLSLHWDFENKLLGADVDNDGSDDVTYQFDALGRRVARDDGTTVTVFVQSGQQTIADYVSGAVPASPTYTYVYASYIDEPVIRGGTGGLRYYHRNQQYSVIALTDGGGLIKERYAYTAYGEPTILDSSLSVLATSLSSNRYTYTGREWDEALGLYHYRARMYDSVAGRFCSRDPIGYADTMLLYSFLLKSVLGQVDPSGFFSTSDRDVSIASTCLRQQVQTLINPGTQPSPVTDPSCGMRVMELALEGELHGQSEDLMKDTFKTLIGPGLPSGIPGHVADAVVDALLDISLTGDTDVGSTTDVRDRVEGILRKKLGDHFDELERRAIDAIIDTVIDGLSVPEGCQRATFSGSGSNEESSCQMTIFASAGTTRWRSKYSITDGVCFYKCKPGNTTGSVHKTQRCCCGTSRTVTFGPISGTANNTFGGGCTDFQTNGVIK
;
A
#
# COMPACT_ATOMS: atom_id res chain seq x y z
N MET A 1 11.54 -10.11 -12.61
CA MET A 1 12.99 -10.22 -12.84
C MET A 1 13.53 -11.40 -12.04
N SER A 2 14.12 -12.41 -12.69
CA SER A 2 14.63 -13.64 -12.06
C SER A 2 16.09 -13.53 -11.61
N SER A 3 16.86 -12.58 -12.13
CA SER A 3 18.24 -12.34 -11.74
C SER A 3 18.63 -10.87 -11.89
N LEU A 4 19.49 -10.39 -11.00
CA LEU A 4 20.11 -9.07 -11.00
C LEU A 4 21.59 -9.23 -10.66
N THR A 5 22.48 -8.56 -11.39
CA THR A 5 23.91 -8.54 -11.07
C THR A 5 24.24 -7.22 -10.40
N TYR A 6 24.85 -7.28 -9.22
CA TYR A 6 25.21 -6.09 -8.44
C TYR A 6 26.47 -5.44 -9.02
N PRO A 7 26.78 -4.17 -8.66
CA PRO A 7 27.91 -3.45 -9.25
C PRO A 7 29.28 -4.11 -8.99
N ASP A 8 29.37 -4.91 -7.93
CA ASP A 8 30.55 -5.71 -7.58
C ASP A 8 30.65 -7.04 -8.36
N GLY A 9 29.68 -7.32 -9.24
CA GLY A 9 29.56 -8.56 -10.00
C GLY A 9 28.82 -9.68 -9.28
N SER A 10 28.39 -9.47 -8.03
CA SER A 10 27.66 -10.47 -7.25
C SER A 10 26.28 -10.74 -7.85
N PRO A 11 25.93 -11.98 -8.25
CA PRO A 11 24.58 -12.29 -8.73
C PRO A 11 23.59 -12.45 -7.58
N VAL A 12 22.42 -11.83 -7.72
CA VAL A 12 21.22 -12.11 -6.94
C VAL A 12 20.19 -12.76 -7.84
N ALA A 13 19.78 -13.98 -7.50
CA ALA A 13 18.78 -14.72 -8.26
C ALA A 13 17.54 -14.99 -7.40
N ARG A 14 16.37 -15.04 -8.03
CA ARG A 14 15.10 -15.40 -7.40
C ARG A 14 14.43 -16.47 -8.24
N THR A 15 13.89 -17.48 -7.57
CA THR A 15 13.02 -18.47 -8.19
C THR A 15 11.62 -18.34 -7.66
N TYR A 16 10.64 -18.86 -8.41
CA TYR A 16 9.23 -18.74 -8.09
C TYR A 16 8.58 -20.12 -8.13
N THR A 17 7.55 -20.31 -7.32
CA THR A 17 6.68 -21.50 -7.41
C THR A 17 5.87 -21.45 -8.70
N ASP A 18 5.22 -22.55 -9.05
CA ASP A 18 4.31 -22.60 -10.21
C ASP A 18 3.11 -21.62 -10.06
N ARG A 19 2.85 -21.13 -8.83
CA ARG A 19 1.84 -20.10 -8.54
C ARG A 19 2.42 -18.67 -8.58
N GLY A 20 3.66 -18.47 -9.02
CA GLY A 20 4.30 -17.17 -9.13
C GLY A 20 4.77 -16.56 -7.80
N GLN A 21 4.73 -17.32 -6.70
CA GLN A 21 5.16 -16.88 -5.37
C GLN A 21 6.68 -17.04 -5.22
N LEU A 22 7.35 -16.17 -4.48
CA LEU A 22 8.82 -16.24 -4.31
C LEU A 22 9.21 -17.56 -3.61
N ALA A 23 9.88 -18.47 -4.32
CA ALA A 23 10.28 -19.76 -3.77
C ALA A 23 11.66 -19.70 -3.10
N THR A 24 12.64 -19.11 -3.79
CA THR A 24 13.99 -18.95 -3.23
C THR A 24 14.59 -17.61 -3.60
N VAL A 25 15.48 -17.13 -2.72
CA VAL A 25 16.42 -16.05 -2.99
C VAL A 25 17.82 -16.63 -2.89
N ALA A 26 18.68 -16.32 -3.87
CA ALA A 26 20.07 -16.70 -3.88
C ALA A 26 20.96 -15.46 -4.01
N PHE A 27 22.06 -15.45 -3.25
CA PHE A 27 23.11 -14.42 -3.31
C PHE A 27 24.45 -15.11 -3.55
N ASN A 28 25.21 -14.64 -4.53
CA ASN A 28 26.48 -15.26 -4.92
C ASN A 28 26.35 -16.77 -5.19
N ASN A 29 25.31 -17.13 -5.96
CA ASN A 29 24.97 -18.50 -6.33
C ASN A 29 24.67 -19.44 -5.15
N THR A 30 24.49 -18.91 -3.95
CA THR A 30 24.09 -19.65 -2.77
C THR A 30 22.66 -19.30 -2.43
N THR A 31 21.77 -20.29 -2.33
CA THR A 31 20.41 -20.05 -1.81
C THR A 31 20.51 -19.59 -0.37
N VAL A 32 19.90 -18.45 -0.07
CA VAL A 32 19.98 -17.78 1.23
C VAL A 32 18.65 -17.73 1.97
N ASP A 33 17.54 -17.81 1.25
CA ASP A 33 16.19 -17.88 1.80
C ASP A 33 15.37 -18.84 0.92
N THR A 34 14.65 -19.75 1.55
CA THR A 34 13.69 -20.66 0.93
C THR A 34 12.34 -20.52 1.62
N ARG A 35 11.27 -20.26 0.86
CA ARG A 35 9.94 -19.96 1.38
C ARG A 35 8.94 -21.05 1.09
N THR A 36 7.97 -21.16 1.98
CA THR A 36 6.83 -22.07 1.87
C THR A 36 5.53 -21.31 2.00
N TYR A 37 4.47 -21.86 1.41
CA TYR A 37 3.16 -21.22 1.34
C TYR A 37 2.06 -22.27 1.55
N ASP A 38 0.92 -21.83 2.07
CA ASP A 38 -0.29 -22.66 2.13
C ASP A 38 -1.08 -22.60 0.81
N ASP A 39 -2.22 -23.30 0.78
CA ASP A 39 -3.13 -23.33 -0.37
C ASP A 39 -3.78 -21.96 -0.65
N GLY A 40 -3.95 -21.12 0.39
CA GLY A 40 -4.44 -19.75 0.30
C GLY A 40 -3.40 -18.74 -0.18
N GLY A 41 -2.18 -19.18 -0.47
CA GLY A 41 -1.12 -18.35 -1.00
C GLY A 41 -0.35 -17.52 0.05
N ARG A 42 -0.62 -17.75 1.34
CA ARG A 42 0.04 -17.05 2.45
C ARG A 42 1.36 -17.72 2.78
N MET A 43 2.39 -16.93 3.12
CA MET A 43 3.70 -17.48 3.46
C MET A 43 3.65 -18.19 4.82
N THR A 44 3.91 -19.49 4.84
CA THR A 44 3.91 -20.32 6.06
C THR A 44 5.27 -20.44 6.70
N GLY A 45 6.35 -20.06 6.02
CA GLY A 45 7.67 -20.06 6.62
C GLY A 45 8.79 -19.69 5.66
N SER A 46 9.95 -19.40 6.25
CA SER A 46 11.20 -19.09 5.57
C SER A 46 12.35 -19.83 6.26
N SER A 47 13.29 -20.38 5.48
CA SER A 47 14.48 -21.08 5.95
C SER A 47 15.73 -20.40 5.40
N TYR A 48 16.54 -19.84 6.30
CA TYR A 48 17.79 -19.18 5.97
C TYR A 48 18.95 -20.19 5.94
N ASN A 49 19.93 -19.95 5.07
CA ASN A 49 21.09 -20.84 4.97
C ASN A 49 22.11 -20.71 6.13
N ASN A 50 21.90 -19.80 7.08
CA ASN A 50 22.62 -19.78 8.35
C ASN A 50 22.02 -20.73 9.42
N GLY A 51 21.01 -21.53 9.06
CA GLY A 51 20.37 -22.51 9.94
C GLY A 51 19.20 -21.95 10.74
N VAL A 52 18.90 -20.65 10.64
CA VAL A 52 17.72 -20.04 11.25
C VAL A 52 16.51 -20.25 10.35
N SER A 53 15.33 -20.44 10.92
CA SER A 53 14.06 -20.46 10.18
C SER A 53 12.94 -19.79 10.95
N GLU A 54 11.93 -19.32 10.21
CA GLU A 54 10.66 -18.85 10.76
C GLU A 54 9.51 -19.71 10.22
N SER A 55 8.50 -19.92 11.05
CA SER A 55 7.21 -20.52 10.70
C SER A 55 6.10 -19.55 11.08
N ARG A 56 5.09 -19.43 10.21
CA ARG A 56 3.96 -18.51 10.37
C ARG A 56 2.66 -19.31 10.45
N THR A 57 1.81 -18.91 11.40
CA THR A 57 0.47 -19.49 11.56
C THR A 57 -0.58 -18.40 11.38
N TYR A 58 -1.75 -18.79 10.90
CA TYR A 58 -2.84 -17.88 10.58
C TYR A 58 -4.13 -18.32 11.26
N ASN A 59 -4.93 -17.34 11.68
CA ASN A 59 -6.28 -17.55 12.16
C ASN A 59 -7.22 -17.93 11.01
N THR A 60 -8.42 -18.40 11.36
CA THR A 60 -9.46 -18.78 10.38
C THR A 60 -9.96 -17.62 9.52
N ASP A 61 -9.75 -16.38 9.97
CA ASP A 61 -10.09 -15.14 9.27
C ASP A 61 -8.91 -14.56 8.46
N ASN A 62 -7.85 -15.35 8.27
CA ASN A 62 -6.62 -15.03 7.57
C ASN A 62 -5.71 -13.97 8.23
N THR A 63 -6.03 -13.51 9.45
CA THR A 63 -5.06 -12.71 10.22
C THR A 63 -3.87 -13.56 10.65
N LEU A 64 -2.67 -12.97 10.70
CA LEU A 64 -1.47 -13.66 11.15
C LEU A 64 -1.59 -13.92 12.66
N ALA A 65 -1.55 -15.17 13.08
CA ALA A 65 -1.68 -15.57 14.48
C ALA A 65 -0.34 -15.51 15.23
N GLY A 66 0.75 -15.86 14.55
CA GLY A 66 2.08 -15.79 15.15
C GLY A 66 3.21 -16.17 14.21
N ILE A 67 4.44 -15.83 14.63
CA ILE A 67 5.70 -16.19 13.98
C ILE A 67 6.57 -16.88 15.02
N THR A 68 7.01 -18.10 14.72
CA THR A 68 7.92 -18.86 15.59
C THR A 68 9.27 -19.03 14.93
N PHE A 69 10.35 -18.89 15.69
CA PHE A 69 11.72 -18.99 15.19
C PHE A 69 12.40 -20.27 15.68
N SER A 70 13.31 -20.82 14.86
CA SER A 70 14.16 -21.93 15.26
C SER A 70 15.57 -21.78 14.69
N GLY A 71 16.55 -22.46 15.29
CA GLY A 71 17.97 -22.38 14.90
C GLY A 71 18.74 -21.22 15.51
N ALA A 72 18.06 -20.22 16.08
CA ALA A 72 18.63 -19.15 16.90
C ALA A 72 17.67 -18.81 18.05
N PRO A 73 18.14 -18.24 19.18
CA PRO A 73 17.30 -17.84 20.30
C PRO A 73 16.53 -16.54 20.00
N ILE A 74 15.93 -16.41 18.82
CA ILE A 74 15.03 -15.30 18.48
C ILE A 74 13.67 -15.61 19.11
N GLU A 75 13.04 -14.61 19.70
CA GLU A 75 11.80 -14.78 20.44
C GLU A 75 10.60 -14.92 19.50
N ASP A 76 9.69 -15.81 19.87
CA ASP A 76 8.45 -16.04 19.13
C ASP A 76 7.46 -14.89 19.36
N LEU A 77 6.67 -14.59 18.34
CA LEU A 77 5.66 -13.54 18.32
C LEU A 77 4.26 -14.15 18.21
N THR A 78 3.32 -13.69 19.05
CA THR A 78 1.90 -14.04 18.95
C THR A 78 1.06 -12.77 18.86
N TYR A 79 0.07 -12.76 17.97
CA TYR A 79 -0.75 -11.58 17.67
C TYR A 79 -2.20 -11.73 18.11
N GLY A 80 -2.71 -10.69 18.77
CA GLY A 80 -4.13 -10.51 19.05
C GLY A 80 -4.78 -9.60 18.02
N TRP A 81 -6.04 -9.87 17.69
CA TRP A 81 -6.82 -9.07 16.76
C TRP A 81 -8.25 -8.89 17.29
N ASP A 82 -8.85 -7.73 17.05
CA ASP A 82 -10.27 -7.50 17.30
C ASP A 82 -11.15 -7.89 16.10
N ALA A 83 -12.46 -7.62 16.18
CA ALA A 83 -13.41 -7.91 15.12
C ALA A 83 -13.14 -7.08 13.84
N ASN A 84 -12.69 -5.84 14.01
CA ASN A 84 -12.33 -4.90 12.94
C ASN A 84 -10.94 -5.17 12.34
N LYS A 85 -10.24 -6.18 12.88
CA LYS A 85 -8.91 -6.60 12.46
C LYS A 85 -7.81 -5.61 12.83
N ASN A 86 -8.04 -4.77 13.84
CA ASN A 86 -6.99 -4.00 14.48
C ASN A 86 -6.16 -4.93 15.36
N LYS A 87 -4.85 -4.72 15.40
CA LYS A 87 -3.94 -5.52 16.24
C LYS A 87 -4.12 -5.11 17.69
N THR A 88 -4.52 -6.05 18.55
CA THR A 88 -4.75 -5.78 19.98
C THR A 88 -3.60 -6.23 20.87
N SER A 89 -2.69 -7.05 20.37
CA SER A 89 -1.47 -7.41 21.10
C SER A 89 -0.37 -7.93 20.17
N GLU A 90 0.87 -7.78 20.62
CA GLU A 90 2.05 -8.51 20.14
C GLU A 90 2.77 -9.06 21.36
N THR A 91 2.58 -10.35 21.64
CA THR A 91 3.24 -11.03 22.76
C THR A 91 4.54 -11.62 22.28
N ILE A 92 5.63 -11.32 23.00
CA ILE A 92 6.98 -11.80 22.72
C ILE A 92 7.36 -12.84 23.78
N THR A 93 7.91 -13.98 23.38
CA THR A 93 8.36 -15.00 24.34
C THR A 93 9.76 -14.69 24.88
N GLY A 94 10.28 -15.55 25.77
CA GLY A 94 11.70 -15.53 26.16
C GLY A 94 12.18 -14.24 26.81
N THR A 95 13.44 -13.87 26.51
CA THR A 95 14.13 -12.76 27.18
C THR A 95 13.62 -11.39 26.77
N MET A 96 12.97 -11.28 25.61
CA MET A 96 12.33 -10.06 25.11
C MET A 96 10.86 -9.91 25.54
N SER A 97 10.36 -10.73 26.48
CA SER A 97 8.94 -10.72 26.87
C SER A 97 8.41 -9.38 27.40
N GLY A 98 9.27 -8.54 27.99
CA GLY A 98 8.90 -7.18 28.40
C GLY A 98 8.68 -6.19 27.24
N TYR A 99 9.13 -6.52 26.03
CA TYR A 99 9.09 -5.64 24.86
C TYR A 99 7.86 -5.84 23.97
N GLY A 100 7.00 -6.82 24.29
CA GLY A 100 5.69 -6.95 23.65
C GLY A 100 4.73 -5.85 24.09
N PHE A 101 3.51 -5.87 23.59
CA PHE A 101 2.49 -4.90 23.98
C PHE A 101 1.07 -5.45 23.97
N THR A 102 0.18 -4.70 24.61
CA THR A 102 -1.27 -4.86 24.55
C THR A 102 -1.95 -3.52 24.29
N VAL A 103 -3.07 -3.56 23.57
CA VAL A 103 -3.95 -2.41 23.38
C VAL A 103 -5.15 -2.63 24.30
N PRO A 104 -5.49 -1.67 25.19
CA PRO A 104 -6.65 -1.80 26.05
C PRO A 104 -7.95 -1.84 25.23
N SER A 105 -9.06 -2.25 25.84
CA SER A 105 -10.36 -2.36 25.14
C SER A 105 -10.87 -1.04 24.54
N SER A 106 -10.45 0.10 25.11
CA SER A 106 -10.70 1.45 24.59
C SER A 106 -9.46 2.06 23.94
N GLY A 107 -8.52 1.21 23.50
CA GLY A 107 -7.25 1.61 22.90
C GLY A 107 -7.35 1.92 21.41
N TYR A 108 -8.50 1.65 20.80
CA TYR A 108 -8.92 2.20 19.52
C TYR A 108 -10.16 3.06 19.72
N ASP A 109 -10.26 4.17 18.99
CA ASP A 109 -11.49 4.95 18.92
C ASP A 109 -12.46 4.44 17.83
N ASP A 110 -13.59 5.12 17.65
CA ASP A 110 -14.65 4.70 16.74
C ASP A 110 -14.25 4.74 15.24
N GLU A 111 -13.09 5.34 14.91
CA GLU A 111 -12.50 5.35 13.58
C GLU A 111 -11.34 4.33 13.44
N ASP A 112 -11.24 3.38 14.38
CA ASP A 112 -10.17 2.38 14.45
C ASP A 112 -8.76 2.99 14.59
N ARG A 113 -8.67 4.20 15.18
CA ARG A 113 -7.38 4.89 15.38
C ARG A 113 -6.82 4.57 16.74
N LEU A 114 -5.51 4.31 16.80
CA LEU A 114 -4.84 3.95 18.05
C LEU A 114 -4.83 5.14 19.02
N VAL A 115 -5.46 4.97 20.18
CA VAL A 115 -5.53 5.96 21.27
C VAL A 115 -4.90 5.45 22.59
N GLY A 116 -4.58 4.16 22.68
CA GLY A 116 -3.87 3.58 23.84
C GLY A 116 -3.02 2.37 23.46
N TRP A 117 -1.84 2.25 24.06
CA TRP A 117 -0.86 1.20 23.80
C TRP A 117 -0.02 0.97 25.05
N ASN A 118 0.03 -0.25 25.56
CA ASN A 118 0.71 -0.56 26.83
C ASN A 118 1.81 -1.58 26.59
N ARG A 119 3.04 -1.25 27.00
CA ARG A 119 4.16 -2.17 26.89
C ARG A 119 4.07 -3.26 27.96
N SER A 120 4.56 -4.45 27.65
CA SER A 120 4.39 -5.62 28.53
C SER A 120 5.15 -5.51 29.85
N ASP A 121 6.20 -4.69 29.91
CA ASP A 121 6.94 -4.36 31.14
C ASP A 121 6.32 -3.18 31.93
N SER A 122 5.18 -2.64 31.48
CA SER A 122 4.51 -1.45 32.02
C SER A 122 5.39 -0.20 32.02
N ASN A 123 6.36 -0.15 31.13
CA ASN A 123 7.20 1.01 30.87
C ASN A 123 6.99 1.45 29.41
N LEU A 124 6.78 2.73 29.15
CA LEU A 124 6.36 3.28 27.85
C LEU A 124 4.90 2.97 27.52
N ASP A 125 4.02 2.99 28.52
CA ASP A 125 2.57 3.00 28.27
C ASP A 125 2.18 4.33 27.63
N GLN A 126 1.65 4.29 26.42
CA GLN A 126 1.38 5.42 25.55
C GLN A 126 -0.12 5.62 25.32
N ALA A 127 -0.56 6.87 25.29
CA ALA A 127 -1.93 7.24 24.95
C ALA A 127 -1.99 8.55 24.15
N TRP A 128 -2.95 8.62 23.23
CA TRP A 128 -3.13 9.75 22.32
C TRP A 128 -4.52 10.36 22.47
N ASN A 129 -4.57 11.64 22.80
CA ASN A 129 -5.80 12.42 22.71
C ASN A 129 -5.89 13.01 21.32
N LEU A 130 -6.75 12.41 20.50
CA LEU A 130 -6.93 12.78 19.10
C LEU A 130 -8.03 13.84 18.96
N SER A 131 -7.84 14.78 18.04
CA SER A 131 -8.92 15.62 17.52
C SER A 131 -9.88 14.76 16.67
N LEU A 132 -11.02 15.33 16.28
CA LEU A 132 -11.95 14.64 15.37
C LEU A 132 -11.28 14.24 14.06
N VAL A 133 -10.42 15.11 13.52
CA VAL A 133 -9.64 14.82 12.31
C VAL A 133 -8.38 14.00 12.60
N GLY A 134 -8.04 13.73 13.86
CA GLY A 134 -6.97 12.84 14.31
C GLY A 134 -5.60 13.50 14.54
N ASP A 135 -5.56 14.82 14.68
CA ASP A 135 -4.37 15.50 15.23
C ASP A 135 -4.19 15.14 16.70
N TRP A 136 -2.94 14.99 17.15
CA TRP A 136 -2.67 14.70 18.54
C TRP A 136 -2.78 15.99 19.34
N ASN A 137 -3.91 16.24 20.01
CA ASN A 137 -4.02 17.34 20.97
C ASN A 137 -3.07 17.13 22.15
N SER A 138 -2.86 15.87 22.54
CA SER A 138 -1.82 15.50 23.49
C SER A 138 -1.35 14.06 23.30
N PHE A 139 -0.11 13.82 23.69
CA PHE A 139 0.51 12.50 23.84
C PHE A 139 0.83 12.28 25.32
N THR A 140 0.58 11.08 25.84
CA THR A 140 0.91 10.72 27.22
C THR A 140 1.80 9.49 27.21
N GLU A 141 2.90 9.52 27.97
CA GLU A 141 3.76 8.36 28.20
C GLU A 141 3.98 8.14 29.70
N ASN A 142 3.66 6.94 30.22
CA ASN A 142 3.85 6.59 31.64
C ASN A 142 3.28 7.62 32.64
N ALA A 143 2.22 8.34 32.26
CA ALA A 143 1.58 9.49 32.95
C ALA A 143 2.15 10.90 32.68
N SER A 144 3.24 11.04 31.94
CA SER A 144 3.75 12.35 31.50
C SER A 144 2.99 12.83 30.26
N VAL A 145 2.27 13.95 30.39
CA VAL A 145 1.46 14.51 29.30
C VAL A 145 2.24 15.59 28.55
N GLN A 146 2.35 15.41 27.24
CA GLN A 146 2.81 16.40 26.29
C GLN A 146 1.63 16.95 25.48
N SER A 147 1.25 18.20 25.75
CA SER A 147 0.26 18.91 24.93
C SER A 147 0.87 19.38 23.61
N ARG A 148 0.05 19.40 22.55
CA ARG A 148 0.43 19.92 21.23
C ARG A 148 -0.65 20.83 20.68
N THR A 149 -0.25 21.79 19.85
CA THR A 149 -1.18 22.66 19.11
C THR A 149 -0.94 22.52 17.62
N HIS A 150 -1.98 22.74 16.82
CA HIS A 150 -1.95 22.52 15.37
C HIS A 150 -2.49 23.73 14.63
N GLY A 151 -1.95 23.96 13.44
CA GLY A 151 -2.40 25.00 12.52
C GLY A 151 -3.57 24.54 11.65
N PRO A 152 -4.09 25.42 10.80
CA PRO A 152 -5.23 25.12 9.93
C PRO A 152 -4.91 24.08 8.85
N THR A 153 -3.63 23.75 8.61
CA THR A 153 -3.22 22.68 7.68
C THR A 153 -2.68 21.46 8.40
N HIS A 154 -2.97 21.32 9.69
CA HIS A 154 -2.57 20.18 10.53
C HIS A 154 -1.07 20.07 10.79
N GLU A 155 -0.31 21.14 10.54
CA GLU A 155 1.06 21.28 10.99
C GLU A 155 1.10 21.46 12.52
N ILE A 156 2.08 20.86 13.20
CA ILE A 156 2.27 21.09 14.64
C ILE A 156 2.83 22.51 14.82
N LEU A 157 2.23 23.34 15.68
CA LEU A 157 2.73 24.69 15.98
C LEU A 157 3.55 24.73 17.27
N SER A 158 3.19 23.89 18.24
CA SER A 158 3.97 23.71 19.47
C SER A 158 3.77 22.34 20.08
N ALA A 159 4.78 21.86 20.81
CA ALA A 159 4.76 20.65 21.62
C ALA A 159 5.40 20.95 22.99
N ALA A 160 4.76 20.56 24.09
CA ALA A 160 5.18 20.91 25.45
C ALA A 160 5.46 22.43 25.65
N GLY A 161 4.74 23.30 24.92
CA GLY A 161 4.95 24.75 24.95
C GLY A 161 6.17 25.26 24.16
N GLN A 162 6.95 24.38 23.54
CA GLN A 162 8.06 24.72 22.65
C GLN A 162 7.55 24.84 21.21
N ALA A 163 7.97 25.88 20.49
CA ALA A 163 7.52 26.13 19.13
C ALA A 163 8.13 25.11 18.14
N VAL A 164 7.33 24.70 17.15
CA VAL A 164 7.79 23.97 15.97
C VAL A 164 7.71 24.94 14.79
N GLN A 165 8.77 25.02 13.98
CA GLN A 165 8.80 25.94 12.84
C GLN A 165 8.64 25.19 11.53
N HIS A 166 8.04 25.88 10.56
CA HIS A 166 7.82 25.37 9.22
C HIS A 166 8.18 26.45 8.19
N ASP A 167 8.57 26.03 6.99
CA ASP A 167 8.67 26.91 5.85
C ASP A 167 7.28 27.23 5.23
N ALA A 168 7.25 28.06 4.20
CA ALA A 168 6.01 28.45 3.52
C ALA A 168 5.30 27.29 2.79
N LYS A 169 6.02 26.19 2.50
CA LYS A 169 5.47 24.98 1.88
C LYS A 169 4.93 24.00 2.91
N GLY A 170 5.25 24.20 4.18
CA GLY A 170 4.84 23.38 5.30
C GLY A 170 5.85 22.29 5.65
N ASN A 171 7.10 22.39 5.22
CA ASN A 171 8.16 21.50 5.70
C ASN A 171 8.63 21.97 7.09
N GLN A 172 8.78 21.06 8.03
CA GLN A 172 9.32 21.35 9.36
C GLN A 172 10.76 21.83 9.25
N THR A 173 11.07 23.05 9.72
CA THR A 173 12.42 23.61 9.71
C THR A 173 13.10 23.57 11.07
N LEU A 174 12.33 23.40 12.15
CA LEU A 174 12.84 23.26 13.51
C LEU A 174 11.95 22.29 14.30
N LEU A 175 12.55 21.19 14.74
CA LEU A 175 11.99 20.29 15.74
C LEU A 175 12.54 20.67 17.13
N PRO A 176 11.67 21.06 18.08
CA PRO A 176 12.11 21.39 19.43
C PRO A 176 12.59 20.13 20.17
N THR A 177 13.36 20.32 21.24
CA THR A 177 13.85 19.21 22.10
C THR A 177 12.74 18.29 22.58
N SER A 178 11.53 18.81 22.78
CA SER A 178 10.37 18.00 23.19
C SER A 178 9.86 17.00 22.13
N LEU A 179 10.22 17.17 20.86
CA LEU A 179 9.90 16.24 19.77
C LEU A 179 11.15 15.57 19.18
N SER A 180 12.35 16.01 19.57
CA SER A 180 13.58 15.43 19.06
C SER A 180 14.01 14.23 19.89
N PRO A 181 14.24 13.06 19.27
CA PRO A 181 14.77 11.87 19.95
C PRO A 181 16.23 12.05 20.42
N LEU A 182 16.93 13.08 19.93
CA LEU A 182 18.33 13.37 20.27
C LEU A 182 18.50 14.21 21.55
N ALA A 183 17.39 14.64 22.16
CA ALA A 183 17.36 15.57 23.30
C ALA A 183 18.03 16.95 23.04
N THR A 184 18.32 17.28 21.77
CA THR A 184 18.66 18.63 21.26
C THR A 184 17.58 19.08 20.28
N SER A 185 17.45 20.39 20.04
CA SER A 185 16.60 20.85 18.93
C SER A 185 17.27 20.51 17.61
N LEU A 186 16.48 20.07 16.62
CA LEU A 186 16.96 19.66 15.31
C LEU A 186 16.48 20.67 14.26
N SER A 187 17.43 21.32 13.59
CA SER A 187 17.15 22.25 12.48
C SER A 187 17.23 21.50 11.15
N LEU A 188 16.25 21.72 10.26
CA LEU A 188 16.08 20.96 9.01
C LEU A 188 16.03 21.91 7.81
N HIS A 189 16.86 21.62 6.80
CA HIS A 189 17.01 22.44 5.60
C HIS A 189 16.55 21.69 4.35
N TRP A 190 15.60 22.29 3.63
CA TRP A 190 14.88 21.66 2.52
C TRP A 190 15.21 22.31 1.17
N ASP A 191 15.16 21.52 0.11
CA ASP A 191 15.21 22.04 -1.26
C ASP A 191 13.84 22.57 -1.74
N PHE A 192 13.83 23.09 -2.95
CA PHE A 192 12.61 23.60 -3.58
C PHE A 192 11.61 22.49 -3.95
N GLU A 193 11.98 21.21 -3.92
CA GLU A 193 11.12 20.05 -4.17
C GLU A 193 10.68 19.34 -2.88
N ASN A 194 10.87 19.97 -1.71
CA ASN A 194 10.56 19.43 -0.38
C ASN A 194 11.38 18.18 -0.02
N LYS A 195 12.61 18.04 -0.53
CA LYS A 195 13.57 17.03 -0.07
C LYS A 195 14.48 17.62 1.00
N LEU A 196 14.75 16.85 2.05
CA LEU A 196 15.65 17.27 3.13
C LEU A 196 17.10 17.25 2.62
N LEU A 197 17.72 18.42 2.47
CA LEU A 197 19.11 18.55 2.01
C LEU A 197 20.11 18.46 3.16
N GLY A 198 19.74 18.97 4.33
CA GLY A 198 20.66 19.18 5.44
C GLY A 198 19.93 19.19 6.77
N ALA A 199 20.64 18.83 7.81
CA ALA A 199 20.19 18.95 9.17
C ALA A 199 21.34 19.34 10.10
N ASP A 200 21.03 20.26 11.00
CA ASP A 200 21.90 20.79 12.04
C ASP A 200 21.41 20.18 13.37
N VAL A 201 22.18 19.22 13.89
CA VAL A 201 21.77 18.35 15.01
C VAL A 201 22.15 18.92 16.38
N ASP A 202 23.11 19.84 16.41
CA ASP A 202 23.55 20.53 17.63
C ASP A 202 23.11 22.01 17.69
N ASN A 203 22.46 22.49 16.63
CA ASN A 203 21.91 23.82 16.44
C ASN A 203 22.99 24.92 16.51
N ASP A 204 24.16 24.67 15.92
CA ASP A 204 25.28 25.61 15.82
C ASP A 204 25.24 26.51 14.57
N GLY A 205 24.29 26.26 13.66
CA GLY A 205 24.10 27.00 12.42
C GLY A 205 24.79 26.37 11.20
N SER A 206 25.34 25.16 11.33
CA SER A 206 25.92 24.39 10.23
C SER A 206 25.29 23.00 10.12
N ASP A 207 25.14 22.50 8.88
CA ASP A 207 24.59 21.16 8.67
C ASP A 207 25.63 20.09 9.01
N ASP A 208 25.32 19.26 10.00
CA ASP A 208 26.11 18.07 10.37
C ASP A 208 25.86 16.89 9.44
N VAL A 209 24.61 16.77 8.96
CA VAL A 209 24.20 15.70 8.06
C VAL A 209 23.61 16.31 6.80
N THR A 210 24.13 15.92 5.64
CA THR A 210 23.60 16.36 4.34
C THR A 210 23.26 15.19 3.43
N TYR A 211 22.33 15.43 2.51
CA TYR A 211 21.81 14.44 1.58
C TYR A 211 21.87 14.92 0.14
N GLN A 212 22.03 13.98 -0.78
CA GLN A 212 21.92 14.24 -2.21
C GLN A 212 20.89 13.30 -2.82
N PHE A 213 20.14 13.83 -3.79
CA PHE A 213 19.09 13.11 -4.49
C PHE A 213 19.33 13.13 -5.98
N ASP A 214 18.90 12.07 -6.67
CA ASP A 214 18.85 12.06 -8.13
C ASP A 214 17.57 12.70 -8.68
N ALA A 215 17.48 12.81 -10.00
CA ALA A 215 16.33 13.39 -10.69
C ALA A 215 15.04 12.57 -10.55
N LEU A 216 15.11 11.34 -10.03
CA LEU A 216 13.95 10.50 -9.69
C LEU A 216 13.55 10.63 -8.22
N GLY A 217 14.19 11.54 -7.47
CA GLY A 217 13.93 11.77 -6.06
C GLY A 217 14.51 10.71 -5.12
N ARG A 218 15.39 9.82 -5.60
CA ARG A 218 16.02 8.81 -4.76
C ARG A 218 17.22 9.41 -4.04
N ARG A 219 17.35 9.12 -2.75
CA ARG A 219 18.54 9.48 -1.97
C ARG A 219 19.74 8.68 -2.48
N VAL A 220 20.73 9.38 -3.03
CA VAL A 220 21.95 8.80 -3.64
C VAL A 220 23.21 9.04 -2.83
N ALA A 221 23.20 10.00 -1.90
CA ALA A 221 24.28 10.14 -0.94
C ALA A 221 23.80 10.69 0.41
N ARG A 222 24.58 10.39 1.45
CA ARG A 222 24.51 10.96 2.79
C ARG A 222 25.92 11.28 3.25
N ASP A 223 26.13 12.47 3.77
CA ASP A 223 27.35 12.88 4.47
C ASP A 223 27.00 13.17 5.92
N ASP A 224 27.74 12.63 6.88
CA ASP A 224 27.59 12.92 8.32
C ASP A 224 28.77 13.72 8.89
N GLY A 225 29.47 14.45 8.02
CA GLY A 225 30.66 15.21 8.39
C GLY A 225 31.92 14.35 8.58
N THR A 226 31.78 13.03 8.67
CA THR A 226 32.90 12.09 8.77
C THR A 226 33.06 11.22 7.53
N THR A 227 31.95 10.69 7.01
CA THR A 227 31.94 9.74 5.90
C THR A 227 30.80 10.06 4.93
N VAL A 228 31.16 10.34 3.68
CA VAL A 228 30.20 10.39 2.59
C VAL A 228 29.87 8.96 2.14
N THR A 229 28.65 8.53 2.39
CA THR A 229 28.09 7.26 1.91
C THR A 229 27.30 7.49 0.63
N VAL A 230 27.61 6.72 -0.41
CA VAL A 230 26.93 6.72 -1.71
C VAL A 230 26.05 5.48 -1.82
N PHE A 231 24.79 5.68 -2.20
CA PHE A 231 23.77 4.64 -2.32
C PHE A 231 23.54 4.26 -3.78
N VAL A 232 23.66 2.97 -4.10
CA VAL A 232 23.33 2.44 -5.42
C VAL A 232 21.96 1.79 -5.40
N GLN A 233 21.11 2.20 -6.34
CA GLN A 233 19.70 1.83 -6.40
C GLN A 233 19.41 0.83 -7.52
N SER A 234 18.52 -0.13 -7.27
CA SER A 234 17.79 -0.89 -8.29
C SER A 234 16.30 -0.58 -8.13
N GLY A 235 15.73 0.20 -9.06
CA GLY A 235 14.42 0.81 -8.84
C GLY A 235 14.48 1.75 -7.63
N GLN A 236 13.63 1.47 -6.62
CA GLN A 236 13.53 2.21 -5.35
C GLN A 236 14.20 1.46 -4.16
N GLN A 237 14.97 0.39 -4.44
CA GLN A 237 15.71 -0.37 -3.44
C GLN A 237 17.20 0.00 -3.46
N THR A 238 17.75 0.38 -2.31
CA THR A 238 19.19 0.57 -2.14
C THR A 238 19.88 -0.78 -2.08
N ILE A 239 20.52 -1.20 -3.16
CA ILE A 239 21.15 -2.52 -3.26
C ILE A 239 22.60 -2.54 -2.77
N ALA A 240 23.27 -1.39 -2.69
CA ALA A 240 24.63 -1.31 -2.18
C ALA A 240 24.99 0.07 -1.64
N ASP A 241 25.93 0.09 -0.71
CA ASP A 241 26.56 1.29 -0.18
C ASP A 241 28.04 1.32 -0.50
N TYR A 242 28.56 2.52 -0.73
CA TYR A 242 29.97 2.78 -0.92
C TYR A 242 30.40 3.95 -0.06
N VAL A 243 31.62 3.91 0.45
CA VAL A 243 32.30 5.16 0.81
C VAL A 243 32.57 5.93 -0.50
N SER A 244 32.34 7.23 -0.51
CA SER A 244 32.57 8.07 -1.70
C SER A 244 33.99 7.88 -2.25
N GLY A 245 34.09 7.69 -3.57
CA GLY A 245 35.35 7.41 -4.26
C GLY A 245 35.81 5.94 -4.24
N ALA A 246 35.10 5.04 -3.55
CA ALA A 246 35.40 3.61 -3.61
C ALA A 246 35.16 3.03 -5.01
N VAL A 247 35.94 2.00 -5.37
CA VAL A 247 35.79 1.30 -6.65
C VAL A 247 34.51 0.43 -6.65
N PRO A 248 33.84 0.23 -7.80
CA PRO A 248 32.59 -0.53 -7.88
C PRO A 248 32.67 -1.98 -7.34
N ALA A 249 33.85 -2.59 -7.37
CA ALA A 249 34.08 -3.95 -6.86
C ALA A 249 34.21 -4.04 -5.33
N SER A 250 34.05 -2.94 -4.59
CA SER A 250 34.27 -2.91 -3.13
C SER A 250 33.18 -2.13 -2.40
N PRO A 251 31.93 -2.60 -2.45
CA PRO A 251 30.85 -2.04 -1.63
C PRO A 251 31.15 -2.22 -0.13
N THR A 252 30.79 -1.22 0.67
CA THR A 252 30.77 -1.32 2.13
C THR A 252 29.72 -2.35 2.56
N TYR A 253 28.54 -2.26 1.96
CA TYR A 253 27.41 -3.16 2.19
C TYR A 253 26.66 -3.47 0.89
N THR A 254 26.11 -4.68 0.80
CA THR A 254 25.21 -5.12 -0.26
C THR A 254 23.93 -5.67 0.37
N TYR A 255 22.77 -5.31 -0.17
CA TYR A 255 21.46 -5.67 0.41
C TYR A 255 20.68 -6.53 -0.56
N VAL A 256 20.15 -7.65 -0.07
CA VAL A 256 19.36 -8.59 -0.84
C VAL A 256 17.94 -8.61 -0.27
N TYR A 257 16.98 -8.30 -1.14
CA TYR A 257 15.57 -8.18 -0.78
C TYR A 257 14.75 -9.36 -1.29
N ALA A 258 13.64 -9.67 -0.61
CA ALA A 258 12.72 -10.72 -1.00
C ALA A 258 11.59 -10.20 -1.90
N SER A 259 10.33 -10.38 -1.47
CA SER A 259 9.13 -10.15 -2.27
C SER A 259 8.65 -8.71 -2.14
N TYR A 260 8.70 -8.16 -0.93
CA TYR A 260 8.31 -6.79 -0.64
C TYR A 260 9.50 -5.83 -0.79
N ILE A 261 9.21 -4.57 -1.16
CA ILE A 261 10.23 -3.59 -1.49
C ILE A 261 11.11 -3.23 -0.28
N ASP A 262 10.52 -3.20 0.91
CA ASP A 262 11.19 -2.92 2.19
C ASP A 262 11.42 -4.21 2.99
N GLU A 263 11.66 -5.33 2.31
CA GLU A 263 11.95 -6.62 2.95
C GLU A 263 13.42 -7.03 2.71
N PRO A 264 14.39 -6.41 3.40
CA PRO A 264 15.76 -6.90 3.39
C PRO A 264 15.78 -8.29 4.03
N VAL A 265 16.52 -9.20 3.40
CA VAL A 265 16.71 -10.58 3.86
C VAL A 265 18.14 -10.76 4.35
N ILE A 266 19.10 -10.27 3.56
CA ILE A 266 20.51 -10.30 3.89
C ILE A 266 21.16 -8.97 3.61
N ARG A 267 22.12 -8.60 4.46
CA ARG A 267 23.17 -7.65 4.13
C ARG A 267 24.53 -8.36 4.14
N GLY A 268 25.28 -8.26 3.05
CA GLY A 268 26.70 -8.61 2.98
C GLY A 268 27.59 -7.39 3.14
N GLY A 269 28.88 -7.59 3.44
CA GLY A 269 29.86 -6.50 3.55
C GLY A 269 30.66 -6.52 4.86
N THR A 270 31.07 -5.33 5.31
CA THR A 270 31.88 -5.14 6.52
C THR A 270 31.21 -5.79 7.74
N GLY A 271 31.98 -6.51 8.56
CA GLY A 271 31.44 -7.23 9.73
C GLY A 271 30.70 -8.53 9.41
N GLY A 272 30.71 -8.98 8.15
CA GLY A 272 30.13 -10.25 7.69
C GLY A 272 28.65 -10.19 7.38
N LEU A 273 28.06 -11.33 7.02
CA LEU A 273 26.63 -11.42 6.70
C LEU A 273 25.76 -11.05 7.90
N ARG A 274 24.65 -10.36 7.63
CA ARG A 274 23.53 -10.15 8.56
C ARG A 274 22.25 -10.63 7.92
N TYR A 275 21.52 -11.47 8.64
CA TYR A 275 20.20 -11.98 8.25
C TYR A 275 19.15 -11.20 9.03
N TYR A 276 18.17 -10.68 8.30
CA TYR A 276 17.11 -9.85 8.85
C TYR A 276 15.91 -10.72 9.25
N HIS A 277 15.51 -10.62 10.51
CA HIS A 277 14.30 -11.25 11.04
C HIS A 277 13.30 -10.15 11.37
N ARG A 278 12.03 -10.34 10.98
CA ARG A 278 11.03 -9.25 11.01
C ARG A 278 9.73 -9.70 11.67
N ASN A 279 8.97 -8.75 12.19
CA ASN A 279 7.61 -8.97 12.67
C ASN A 279 6.59 -8.90 11.52
N GLN A 280 5.31 -8.89 11.88
CA GLN A 280 4.20 -8.80 10.92
C GLN A 280 4.28 -7.59 9.99
N GLN A 281 4.68 -6.40 10.44
CA GLN A 281 4.74 -5.19 9.61
C GLN A 281 6.07 -5.03 8.86
N TYR A 282 6.87 -6.09 8.75
CA TYR A 282 8.24 -6.04 8.23
C TYR A 282 9.23 -5.21 9.08
N SER A 283 8.87 -4.81 10.30
CA SER A 283 9.83 -4.19 11.23
C SER A 283 10.87 -5.22 11.65
N VAL A 284 12.15 -4.86 11.57
CA VAL A 284 13.28 -5.75 11.90
C VAL A 284 13.32 -5.97 13.41
N ILE A 285 13.25 -7.20 13.90
CA ILE A 285 13.29 -7.51 15.34
C ILE A 285 14.62 -8.10 15.80
N ALA A 286 15.37 -8.70 14.87
CA ALA A 286 16.68 -9.26 15.17
C ALA A 286 17.56 -9.34 13.92
N LEU A 287 18.88 -9.29 14.15
CA LEU A 287 19.90 -9.63 13.16
C LEU A 287 20.70 -10.84 13.64
N THR A 288 20.86 -11.84 12.77
CA THR A 288 21.82 -12.94 13.01
C THR A 288 22.98 -12.90 12.03
N ASP A 289 24.13 -13.43 12.42
CA ASP A 289 25.27 -13.61 11.52
C ASP A 289 25.16 -14.87 10.65
N GLY A 290 26.19 -15.13 9.85
CA GLY A 290 26.29 -16.33 9.01
C GLY A 290 26.33 -17.66 9.78
N GLY A 291 26.57 -17.64 11.09
CA GLY A 291 26.52 -18.81 11.97
C GLY A 291 25.21 -18.92 12.77
N GLY A 292 24.23 -18.06 12.50
CA GLY A 292 22.95 -18.06 13.23
C GLY A 292 23.01 -17.41 14.61
N LEU A 293 24.12 -16.75 14.97
CA LEU A 293 24.24 -16.05 16.25
C LEU A 293 23.64 -14.66 16.17
N ILE A 294 22.91 -14.26 17.21
CA ILE A 294 22.29 -12.94 17.32
C ILE A 294 23.37 -11.87 17.48
N LYS A 295 23.23 -10.79 16.74
CA LYS A 295 24.09 -9.61 16.83
C LYS A 295 23.37 -8.43 17.45
N GLU A 296 22.14 -8.20 17.04
CA GLU A 296 21.31 -7.12 17.54
C GLU A 296 19.86 -7.53 17.58
N ARG A 297 19.11 -6.84 18.43
CA ARG A 297 17.65 -6.90 18.52
C ARG A 297 17.09 -5.50 18.50
N TYR A 298 15.84 -5.39 18.10
CA TYR A 298 15.13 -4.14 18.09
C TYR A 298 13.75 -4.32 18.66
N ALA A 299 13.32 -3.32 19.42
CA ALA A 299 11.95 -3.14 19.82
C ALA A 299 11.51 -1.73 19.44
N TYR A 300 10.21 -1.49 19.42
CA TYR A 300 9.65 -0.25 18.92
C TYR A 300 8.57 0.27 19.86
N THR A 301 8.44 1.59 19.96
CA THR A 301 7.19 2.21 20.43
C THR A 301 6.08 2.02 19.39
N ALA A 302 4.84 2.39 19.72
CA ALA A 302 3.70 2.20 18.80
C ALA A 302 3.90 2.88 17.44
N TYR A 303 4.58 4.03 17.41
CA TYR A 303 4.89 4.83 16.22
C TYR A 303 6.34 4.62 15.74
N GLY A 304 7.00 3.54 16.18
CA GLY A 304 8.22 3.07 15.54
C GLY A 304 9.53 3.65 16.08
N GLU A 305 9.55 4.36 17.20
CA GLU A 305 10.82 4.78 17.80
C GLU A 305 11.61 3.55 18.26
N PRO A 306 12.84 3.32 17.75
CA PRO A 306 13.56 2.07 17.98
C PRO A 306 14.33 2.08 19.31
N THR A 307 14.22 0.98 20.07
CA THR A 307 15.20 0.60 21.08
C THR A 307 16.15 -0.44 20.47
N ILE A 308 17.42 -0.11 20.33
CA ILE A 308 18.46 -1.00 19.80
C ILE A 308 19.12 -1.75 20.97
N LEU A 309 19.23 -3.06 20.85
CA LEU A 309 19.77 -3.93 21.90
C LEU A 309 20.87 -4.82 21.34
N ASP A 310 21.91 -5.07 22.14
CA ASP A 310 22.88 -6.11 21.84
C ASP A 310 22.30 -7.53 22.06
N SER A 311 23.09 -8.57 21.80
CA SER A 311 22.68 -9.96 22.01
C SER A 311 22.33 -10.31 23.46
N SER A 312 22.79 -9.51 24.42
CA SER A 312 22.61 -9.68 25.87
C SER A 312 21.53 -8.74 26.45
N LEU A 313 20.79 -8.03 25.59
CA LEU A 313 19.75 -7.06 25.93
C LEU A 313 20.24 -5.76 26.58
N SER A 314 21.51 -5.40 26.39
CA SER A 314 21.98 -4.06 26.75
C SER A 314 21.51 -3.05 25.71
N VAL A 315 20.96 -1.92 26.14
CA VAL A 315 20.57 -0.82 25.25
C VAL A 315 21.82 -0.21 24.61
N LEU A 316 21.77 -0.06 23.29
CA LEU A 316 22.80 0.54 22.46
C LEU A 316 22.36 1.93 22.01
N ALA A 317 23.28 2.89 22.05
CA ALA A 317 23.04 4.22 21.51
C ALA A 317 23.03 4.23 19.98
N THR A 318 23.81 3.34 19.36
CA THR A 318 23.94 3.19 17.91
C THR A 318 24.10 1.71 17.55
N SER A 319 23.72 1.34 16.33
CA SER A 319 23.89 -0.02 15.83
C SER A 319 25.38 -0.38 15.68
N LEU A 320 25.84 -1.37 16.46
CA LEU A 320 27.14 -2.04 16.30
C LEU A 320 27.26 -2.82 14.99
N SER A 321 26.12 -3.18 14.39
CA SER A 321 26.05 -3.78 13.06
C SER A 321 25.94 -2.73 11.96
N SER A 322 25.86 -1.42 12.25
CA SER A 322 25.59 -0.36 11.27
C SER A 322 24.32 -0.64 10.44
N ASN A 323 23.27 -1.12 11.09
CA ASN A 323 22.01 -1.41 10.44
C ASN A 323 21.15 -0.15 10.34
N ARG A 324 20.75 0.20 9.12
CA ARG A 324 19.80 1.29 8.87
C ARG A 324 18.36 0.83 8.72
N TYR A 325 18.09 -0.44 8.39
CA TYR A 325 16.72 -0.90 8.12
C TYR A 325 16.08 -1.39 9.42
N THR A 326 15.04 -0.70 9.89
CA THR A 326 14.41 -0.98 11.19
C THR A 326 12.88 -1.07 11.08
N TYR A 327 12.13 -0.06 11.53
CA TYR A 327 10.67 -0.06 11.57
C TYR A 327 10.06 -0.07 10.14
N THR A 328 9.08 -0.94 9.91
CA THR A 328 8.47 -1.26 8.60
C THR A 328 9.46 -1.56 7.47
N GLY A 329 10.71 -1.92 7.83
CA GLY A 329 11.78 -2.13 6.87
C GLY A 329 12.36 -0.84 6.28
N ARG A 330 12.07 0.33 6.86
CA ARG A 330 12.57 1.64 6.41
C ARG A 330 13.86 2.07 7.09
N GLU A 331 14.52 3.04 6.46
CA GLU A 331 15.85 3.51 6.85
C GLU A 331 15.75 4.49 8.02
N TRP A 332 16.31 4.12 9.18
CA TRP A 332 16.50 4.97 10.34
C TRP A 332 17.82 5.73 10.24
N ASP A 333 17.77 7.05 10.38
CA ASP A 333 18.95 7.89 10.48
C ASP A 333 19.23 8.18 11.96
N GLU A 334 20.16 7.43 12.57
CA GLU A 334 20.48 7.55 14.00
C GLU A 334 20.96 8.97 14.38
N ALA A 335 21.57 9.70 13.43
CA ALA A 335 22.06 11.04 13.69
C ALA A 335 20.92 12.07 13.77
N LEU A 336 19.78 11.82 13.13
CA LEU A 336 18.60 12.70 13.17
C LEU A 336 17.50 12.17 14.09
N GLY A 337 17.51 10.85 14.33
CA GLY A 337 16.38 10.09 14.85
C GLY A 337 15.11 10.23 14.00
N LEU A 338 15.28 10.28 12.68
CA LEU A 338 14.19 10.32 11.70
C LEU A 338 14.28 9.12 10.77
N TYR A 339 13.13 8.71 10.26
CA TYR A 339 13.06 7.71 9.20
C TYR A 339 13.03 8.36 7.83
N HIS A 340 13.80 7.83 6.89
CA HIS A 340 13.65 8.16 5.48
C HIS A 340 12.62 7.22 4.85
N TYR A 341 11.47 7.76 4.43
CA TYR A 341 10.38 7.05 3.75
C TYR A 341 10.34 7.38 2.24
N ARG A 342 11.51 7.57 1.62
CA ARG A 342 11.67 7.98 0.21
C ARG A 342 11.12 9.39 -0.01
N ALA A 343 9.83 9.54 -0.26
CA ALA A 343 9.21 10.83 -0.55
C ALA A 343 9.25 11.81 0.63
N ARG A 344 9.23 11.29 1.87
CA ARG A 344 9.12 12.09 3.08
C ARG A 344 10.07 11.58 4.17
N MET A 345 10.42 12.49 5.08
CA MET A 345 11.04 12.15 6.37
C MET A 345 9.94 11.95 7.40
N TYR A 346 10.02 10.88 8.19
CA TYR A 346 9.05 10.52 9.21
C TYR A 346 9.67 10.67 10.61
N ASP A 347 8.96 11.37 11.48
CA ASP A 347 9.29 11.55 12.89
C ASP A 347 8.40 10.62 13.73
N SER A 348 9.02 9.60 14.34
CA SER A 348 8.32 8.63 15.20
C SER A 348 7.84 9.22 16.53
N VAL A 349 8.52 10.25 17.04
CA VAL A 349 8.15 10.94 18.29
C VAL A 349 6.94 11.86 18.04
N ALA A 350 6.94 12.57 16.91
CA ALA A 350 5.79 13.34 16.49
C ALA A 350 4.64 12.46 15.95
N GLY A 351 4.95 11.23 15.51
CA GLY A 351 4.01 10.27 14.92
C GLY A 351 3.47 10.72 13.56
N ARG A 352 4.24 11.51 12.80
CA ARG A 352 3.83 12.11 11.53
C ARG A 352 5.02 12.43 10.64
N PHE A 353 4.77 12.68 9.36
CA PHE A 353 5.80 13.15 8.44
C PHE A 353 6.23 14.59 8.74
N CYS A 354 7.48 14.91 8.43
CA CYS A 354 8.08 16.24 8.59
C CYS A 354 7.67 17.23 7.47
N SER A 355 7.03 16.74 6.42
CA SER A 355 6.54 17.53 5.30
C SER A 355 5.13 17.11 4.92
N ARG A 356 4.42 17.99 4.21
CA ARG A 356 3.11 17.68 3.64
C ARG A 356 3.25 16.60 2.58
N ASP A 357 2.20 15.82 2.42
CA ASP A 357 2.11 14.82 1.37
C ASP A 357 2.27 15.44 -0.02
N PRO A 358 3.25 15.00 -0.84
CA PRO A 358 3.43 15.55 -2.18
C PRO A 358 2.23 15.31 -3.11
N ILE A 359 1.45 14.25 -2.88
CA ILE A 359 0.19 13.99 -3.62
C ILE A 359 -1.00 14.81 -3.08
N GLY A 360 -0.77 15.60 -2.01
CA GLY A 360 -1.79 16.44 -1.39
C GLY A 360 -2.89 15.62 -0.71
N TYR A 361 -4.14 16.01 -0.94
CA TYR A 361 -5.31 15.43 -0.29
C TYR A 361 -5.81 14.12 -0.91
N ALA A 362 -5.03 13.51 -1.81
CA ALA A 362 -5.43 12.29 -2.51
C ALA A 362 -5.49 11.08 -1.57
N ASP A 363 -4.59 11.00 -0.58
CA ASP A 363 -4.61 9.94 0.45
C ASP A 363 -5.55 10.31 1.61
N THR A 364 -5.35 11.49 2.20
CA THR A 364 -6.13 11.94 3.37
C THR A 364 -6.21 13.45 3.48
N MET A 365 -7.19 13.92 4.27
CA MET A 365 -7.31 15.33 4.64
C MET A 365 -6.18 15.79 5.59
N LEU A 366 -5.44 14.86 6.20
CA LEU A 366 -4.29 15.16 7.04
C LEU A 366 -2.97 15.01 6.27
N LEU A 367 -2.47 16.10 5.72
CA LEU A 367 -1.28 16.09 4.87
C LEU A 367 0.01 15.60 5.54
N TYR A 368 0.07 15.55 6.88
CA TYR A 368 1.22 15.06 7.63
C TYR A 368 1.05 13.63 8.14
N SER A 369 -0.13 13.02 7.96
CA SER A 369 -0.48 11.75 8.60
C SER A 369 0.48 10.63 8.21
N PHE A 370 0.79 9.77 9.19
CA PHE A 370 1.50 8.52 8.95
C PHE A 370 0.52 7.33 9.05
N LEU A 371 0.56 6.43 8.06
CA LEU A 371 -0.23 5.19 8.01
C LEU A 371 -1.73 5.33 8.22
N LEU A 372 -2.33 6.45 7.79
CA LEU A 372 -3.74 6.78 8.05
C LEU A 372 -4.17 6.53 9.51
N LYS A 373 -3.22 6.61 10.46
CA LYS A 373 -3.38 6.36 11.91
C LYS A 373 -3.68 4.91 12.33
N SER A 374 -3.47 3.94 11.44
CA SER A 374 -3.51 2.50 11.75
C SER A 374 -2.09 1.93 11.82
N VAL A 375 -1.31 2.44 12.77
CA VAL A 375 0.16 2.23 12.82
C VAL A 375 0.61 0.82 13.19
N LEU A 376 -0.28 -0.02 13.70
CA LEU A 376 0.04 -1.41 14.11
C LEU A 376 -0.27 -2.46 13.04
N GLY A 377 -0.90 -2.06 11.92
CA GLY A 377 -1.34 -2.97 10.86
C GLY A 377 -0.99 -2.56 9.43
N GLN A 378 -0.51 -1.33 9.23
CA GLN A 378 -0.21 -0.79 7.90
C GLN A 378 1.29 -0.54 7.68
N VAL A 379 1.67 -0.34 6.42
CA VAL A 379 3.00 0.06 5.96
C VAL A 379 2.84 1.15 4.89
N ASP A 380 3.81 2.06 4.75
CA ASP A 380 3.86 3.06 3.66
C ASP A 380 5.19 2.90 2.92
N PRO A 381 5.22 2.09 1.86
CA PRO A 381 6.47 1.82 1.16
C PRO A 381 6.97 3.06 0.43
N SER A 382 6.09 3.92 -0.09
CA SER A 382 6.51 5.01 -0.97
C SER A 382 6.75 6.33 -0.24
N GLY A 383 6.18 6.46 0.95
CA GLY A 383 6.00 7.73 1.63
C GLY A 383 4.86 8.57 1.03
N PHE A 384 3.94 7.98 0.27
CA PHE A 384 2.76 8.68 -0.30
C PHE A 384 1.44 8.06 0.14
N PHE A 385 1.38 6.75 0.29
CA PHE A 385 0.14 6.02 0.55
C PHE A 385 0.40 4.87 1.50
N SER A 386 -0.46 4.75 2.51
CA SER A 386 -0.43 3.59 3.37
C SER A 386 -1.18 2.41 2.76
N THR A 387 -0.67 1.22 3.01
CA THR A 387 -1.23 -0.05 2.55
C THR A 387 -1.28 -1.02 3.73
N SER A 388 -2.25 -1.92 3.75
CA SER A 388 -2.25 -2.97 4.78
C SER A 388 -1.14 -3.98 4.47
N ASP A 389 -0.45 -4.48 5.49
CA ASP A 389 0.59 -5.51 5.30
C ASP A 389 0.04 -6.78 4.61
N ARG A 390 -1.24 -7.11 4.84
CA ARG A 390 -1.90 -8.26 4.19
C ARG A 390 -1.98 -8.09 2.68
N ASP A 391 -2.16 -6.87 2.20
CA ASP A 391 -2.31 -6.57 0.78
C ASP A 391 -0.98 -6.66 0.02
N VAL A 392 0.16 -6.48 0.69
CA VAL A 392 1.50 -6.57 0.08
C VAL A 392 1.81 -7.99 -0.43
N SER A 393 1.44 -9.01 0.36
CA SER A 393 1.62 -10.43 0.01
C SER A 393 0.65 -10.88 -1.09
N ILE A 394 -0.57 -10.33 -1.11
CA ILE A 394 -1.67 -10.79 -1.97
C ILE A 394 -1.62 -10.08 -3.33
N ALA A 395 -1.38 -8.76 -3.37
CA ALA A 395 -1.36 -7.97 -4.61
C ALA A 395 -0.21 -8.38 -5.55
N SER A 396 0.99 -8.66 -5.00
CA SER A 396 2.15 -9.09 -5.79
C SER A 396 1.98 -10.48 -6.42
N THR A 397 1.21 -11.36 -5.75
CA THR A 397 0.87 -12.71 -6.24
C THR A 397 -0.24 -12.65 -7.28
N CYS A 398 -1.30 -11.87 -7.01
CA CYS A 398 -2.43 -11.65 -7.93
C CYS A 398 -1.99 -11.06 -9.28
N LEU A 399 -1.19 -9.99 -9.26
CA LEU A 399 -0.73 -9.32 -10.48
C LEU A 399 0.12 -10.24 -11.36
N ARG A 400 1.04 -11.00 -10.76
CA ARG A 400 1.90 -11.94 -11.50
C ARG A 400 1.12 -13.12 -12.07
N GLN A 401 0.12 -13.61 -11.34
CA GLN A 401 -0.71 -14.73 -11.78
C GLN A 401 -1.65 -14.31 -12.92
N GLN A 402 -2.23 -13.11 -12.87
CA GLN A 402 -3.03 -12.52 -13.95
C GLN A 402 -2.18 -12.29 -15.21
N VAL A 403 -0.95 -11.79 -15.06
CA VAL A 403 0.00 -11.65 -16.17
C VAL A 403 0.42 -13.01 -16.74
N GLN A 404 0.63 -14.03 -15.90
CA GLN A 404 0.98 -15.39 -16.36
C GLN A 404 -0.16 -16.08 -17.13
N THR A 405 -1.42 -15.87 -16.73
CA THR A 405 -2.59 -16.36 -17.48
C THR A 405 -2.79 -15.67 -18.81
N LEU A 406 -2.43 -14.38 -18.91
CA LEU A 406 -2.43 -13.63 -20.17
C LEU A 406 -1.32 -14.10 -21.12
N ILE A 407 -0.18 -14.56 -20.59
CA ILE A 407 0.96 -15.06 -21.37
C ILE A 407 0.76 -16.53 -21.80
N ASN A 408 0.09 -17.36 -20.99
CA ASN A 408 -0.10 -18.80 -21.25
C ASN A 408 -1.55 -19.25 -20.98
N PRO A 409 -2.48 -19.09 -21.94
CA PRO A 409 -3.90 -19.40 -21.75
C PRO A 409 -4.20 -20.90 -21.52
N GLY A 410 -3.22 -21.80 -21.70
CA GLY A 410 -3.36 -23.25 -21.51
C GLY A 410 -3.16 -23.76 -20.08
N THR A 411 -2.64 -22.93 -19.17
CA THR A 411 -2.51 -23.27 -17.74
C THR A 411 -3.52 -22.44 -16.98
N GLN A 412 -4.58 -23.07 -16.48
CA GLN A 412 -5.49 -22.46 -15.52
C GLN A 412 -4.86 -22.57 -14.12
N PRO A 413 -4.26 -21.52 -13.54
CA PRO A 413 -4.02 -21.52 -12.11
C PRO A 413 -5.36 -21.52 -11.37
N SER A 414 -5.39 -22.16 -10.19
CA SER A 414 -6.55 -22.14 -9.29
C SER A 414 -7.01 -20.69 -9.05
N PRO A 415 -8.33 -20.42 -9.06
CA PRO A 415 -8.85 -19.07 -8.85
C PRO A 415 -8.47 -18.59 -7.44
N VAL A 416 -7.84 -17.41 -7.37
CA VAL A 416 -7.71 -16.67 -6.12
C VAL A 416 -9.11 -16.19 -5.75
N THR A 417 -9.70 -16.76 -4.71
CA THR A 417 -11.07 -16.44 -4.26
C THR A 417 -11.16 -15.15 -3.42
N ASP A 418 -10.13 -14.30 -3.49
CA ASP A 418 -10.07 -13.07 -2.70
C ASP A 418 -10.62 -11.86 -3.50
N PRO A 419 -11.74 -11.26 -3.07
CA PRO A 419 -12.34 -10.10 -3.73
C PRO A 419 -11.46 -8.83 -3.75
N SER A 420 -10.36 -8.79 -3.00
CA SER A 420 -9.38 -7.68 -3.01
C SER A 420 -8.46 -7.66 -4.25
N CYS A 421 -8.41 -8.75 -5.03
CA CYS A 421 -7.57 -8.94 -6.21
C CYS A 421 -7.96 -8.02 -7.41
N GLY A 422 -9.19 -7.49 -7.42
CA GLY A 422 -9.75 -6.73 -8.56
C GLY A 422 -9.60 -5.20 -8.51
N MET A 423 -9.17 -4.61 -7.38
CA MET A 423 -9.13 -3.15 -7.21
C MET A 423 -7.72 -2.54 -7.35
N ARG A 424 -6.66 -3.35 -7.41
CA ARG A 424 -5.28 -2.89 -7.16
C ARG A 424 -4.36 -2.77 -8.40
N VAL A 425 -4.86 -3.07 -9.60
CA VAL A 425 -4.12 -2.78 -10.85
C VAL A 425 -3.99 -1.27 -11.10
N MET A 426 -4.97 -0.48 -10.63
CA MET A 426 -4.94 0.99 -10.71
C MET A 426 -3.95 1.62 -9.71
N GLU A 427 -3.66 0.93 -8.61
CA GLU A 427 -2.77 1.38 -7.53
C GLU A 427 -1.27 1.23 -7.92
N LEU A 428 -0.93 0.21 -8.72
CA LEU A 428 0.39 0.10 -9.37
C LEU A 428 0.54 1.03 -10.58
N ALA A 429 -0.55 1.40 -11.25
CA ALA A 429 -0.53 2.46 -12.26
C ALA A 429 -0.28 3.84 -11.63
N LEU A 430 -0.73 4.02 -10.37
CA LEU A 430 -0.45 5.21 -9.54
C LEU A 430 1.00 5.26 -9.02
N GLU A 431 1.76 4.17 -9.01
CA GLU A 431 3.23 4.24 -8.85
C GLU A 431 3.91 4.97 -10.02
N GLY A 432 3.19 5.20 -11.13
CA GLY A 432 3.60 5.96 -12.31
C GLY A 432 2.96 7.35 -12.47
N GLU A 433 2.22 7.84 -11.49
CA GLU A 433 1.54 9.15 -11.51
C GLU A 433 1.89 9.92 -10.23
N LEU A 434 2.35 11.17 -10.18
CA LEU A 434 2.19 12.34 -11.06
C LEU A 434 2.96 13.49 -10.34
N HIS A 435 3.89 14.27 -10.91
CA HIS A 435 3.78 15.26 -11.98
C HIS A 435 5.20 15.70 -12.36
N GLY A 436 5.65 15.48 -13.60
CA GLY A 436 6.83 16.17 -14.15
C GLY A 436 7.74 15.38 -15.09
N GLN A 437 7.62 14.06 -15.19
CA GLN A 437 8.46 13.24 -16.09
C GLN A 437 7.60 12.24 -16.90
N SER A 438 8.08 11.90 -18.09
CA SER A 438 7.29 11.82 -19.33
C SER A 438 6.43 10.57 -19.54
N GLU A 439 5.33 10.77 -20.28
CA GLU A 439 4.49 9.79 -20.98
C GLU A 439 5.28 8.62 -21.62
N ASP A 440 6.55 8.85 -21.98
CA ASP A 440 7.47 7.87 -22.53
C ASP A 440 7.89 6.75 -21.55
N LEU A 441 7.99 7.04 -20.24
CA LEU A 441 8.41 6.05 -19.23
C LEU A 441 7.28 5.06 -18.89
N MET A 442 6.02 5.51 -18.94
CA MET A 442 4.84 4.63 -18.87
C MET A 442 4.78 3.73 -20.10
N LYS A 443 4.99 4.30 -21.29
CA LYS A 443 5.07 3.55 -22.53
C LYS A 443 6.20 2.52 -22.48
N ASP A 444 7.38 2.85 -21.96
CA ASP A 444 8.50 1.91 -21.81
C ASP A 444 8.24 0.84 -20.75
N THR A 445 7.63 1.16 -19.62
CA THR A 445 7.31 0.18 -18.56
C THR A 445 6.24 -0.80 -19.04
N PHE A 446 5.20 -0.31 -19.71
CA PHE A 446 4.14 -1.14 -20.29
C PHE A 446 4.65 -1.96 -21.49
N LYS A 447 5.54 -1.40 -22.34
CA LYS A 447 6.27 -2.14 -23.39
C LYS A 447 7.20 -3.21 -22.82
N THR A 448 7.81 -2.96 -21.66
CA THR A 448 8.67 -3.95 -20.98
C THR A 448 7.85 -5.08 -20.34
N LEU A 449 6.61 -4.79 -19.91
CA LEU A 449 5.68 -5.75 -19.32
C LEU A 449 4.93 -6.60 -20.37
N ILE A 450 4.56 -6.04 -21.52
CA ILE A 450 3.72 -6.70 -22.54
C ILE A 450 4.50 -7.05 -23.83
N GLY A 451 5.60 -6.36 -24.11
CA GLY A 451 6.43 -6.54 -25.31
C GLY A 451 6.89 -7.97 -25.60
N PRO A 452 7.18 -8.82 -24.60
CA PRO A 452 7.51 -10.24 -24.85
C PRO A 452 6.34 -11.10 -25.35
N GLY A 453 5.10 -10.60 -25.32
CA GLY A 453 3.87 -11.35 -25.64
C GLY A 453 3.12 -10.90 -26.91
N LEU A 454 3.61 -9.88 -27.64
CA LEU A 454 3.00 -9.50 -28.92
C LEU A 454 3.41 -10.47 -30.05
N PRO A 455 2.49 -10.88 -30.94
CA PRO A 455 2.81 -11.71 -32.10
C PRO A 455 3.96 -11.12 -32.92
N SER A 456 4.95 -11.95 -33.31
CA SER A 456 6.05 -11.52 -34.17
C SER A 456 5.51 -11.01 -35.51
N GLY A 457 5.82 -9.76 -35.90
CA GLY A 457 5.46 -9.17 -37.19
C GLY A 457 4.59 -7.92 -37.15
N ILE A 458 4.20 -7.42 -35.97
CA ILE A 458 3.43 -6.17 -35.83
C ILE A 458 4.38 -4.96 -35.99
N PRO A 459 4.08 -4.00 -36.88
CA PRO A 459 4.82 -2.75 -36.98
C PRO A 459 4.76 -1.96 -35.65
N GLY A 460 5.88 -1.43 -35.18
CA GLY A 460 5.98 -0.77 -33.86
C GLY A 460 4.99 0.39 -33.65
N HIS A 461 4.57 1.08 -34.70
CA HIS A 461 3.58 2.16 -34.62
C HIS A 461 2.15 1.66 -34.31
N VAL A 462 1.82 0.41 -34.66
CA VAL A 462 0.51 -0.21 -34.38
C VAL A 462 0.45 -0.69 -32.93
N ALA A 463 1.55 -1.26 -32.42
CA ALA A 463 1.66 -1.63 -31.00
C ALA A 463 1.52 -0.40 -30.09
N ASP A 464 2.17 0.72 -30.47
CA ASP A 464 2.10 1.98 -29.73
C ASP A 464 0.67 2.55 -29.69
N ALA A 465 -0.05 2.51 -30.80
CA ALA A 465 -1.42 2.99 -30.89
C ALA A 465 -2.44 2.15 -30.08
N VAL A 466 -2.20 0.84 -29.95
CA VAL A 466 -3.02 -0.06 -29.13
C VAL A 466 -2.81 0.21 -27.64
N VAL A 467 -1.57 0.40 -27.21
CA VAL A 467 -1.24 0.79 -25.82
C VAL A 467 -1.90 2.11 -25.46
N ASP A 468 -1.79 3.09 -26.36
CA ASP A 468 -2.41 4.40 -26.25
C ASP A 468 -3.95 4.35 -26.14
N ALA A 469 -4.61 3.45 -26.88
CA ALA A 469 -6.06 3.31 -26.86
C ALA A 469 -6.58 2.65 -25.56
N LEU A 470 -5.81 1.70 -25.00
CA LEU A 470 -6.14 1.05 -23.73
C LEU A 470 -5.95 2.01 -22.55
N LEU A 471 -4.91 2.85 -22.59
CA LEU A 471 -4.69 3.95 -21.63
C LEU A 471 -5.82 4.98 -21.65
N ASP A 472 -6.26 5.43 -22.83
CA ASP A 472 -7.37 6.39 -22.98
C ASP A 472 -8.69 5.86 -22.39
N ILE A 473 -8.96 4.55 -22.51
CA ILE A 473 -10.14 3.91 -21.93
C ILE A 473 -10.03 3.82 -20.40
N SER A 474 -8.84 3.55 -19.88
CA SER A 474 -8.59 3.44 -18.43
C SER A 474 -8.69 4.80 -17.72
N LEU A 475 -8.25 5.89 -18.36
CA LEU A 475 -8.18 7.22 -17.76
C LEU A 475 -9.51 7.99 -17.77
N THR A 476 -10.51 7.55 -18.55
CA THR A 476 -11.79 8.27 -18.67
C THR A 476 -12.80 7.97 -17.55
N GLY A 477 -12.50 7.03 -16.64
CA GLY A 477 -13.31 6.78 -15.44
C GLY A 477 -14.78 6.42 -15.71
N ASP A 478 -15.10 5.94 -16.91
CA ASP A 478 -16.47 5.72 -17.38
C ASP A 478 -16.95 4.33 -16.93
N THR A 479 -17.65 4.26 -15.79
CA THR A 479 -18.14 3.01 -15.17
C THR A 479 -19.34 2.37 -15.89
N ASP A 480 -19.70 2.83 -17.09
CA ASP A 480 -20.93 2.46 -17.81
C ASP A 480 -20.65 1.50 -18.98
N VAL A 481 -19.90 0.42 -18.74
CA VAL A 481 -19.57 -0.59 -19.77
C VAL A 481 -20.66 -1.67 -19.84
N GLY A 482 -21.61 -1.50 -20.76
CA GLY A 482 -22.82 -2.33 -20.82
C GLY A 482 -22.68 -3.71 -21.47
N SER A 483 -21.56 -4.01 -22.16
CA SER A 483 -21.21 -5.35 -22.69
C SER A 483 -19.81 -5.36 -23.30
N THR A 484 -19.23 -6.55 -23.50
CA THR A 484 -17.94 -6.79 -24.19
C THR A 484 -17.87 -6.19 -25.60
N THR A 485 -19.00 -6.12 -26.31
CA THR A 485 -19.09 -5.51 -27.65
C THR A 485 -18.86 -3.99 -27.65
N ASP A 486 -19.15 -3.30 -26.55
CA ASP A 486 -19.00 -1.84 -26.43
C ASP A 486 -17.53 -1.40 -26.24
N VAL A 487 -16.71 -2.29 -25.67
CA VAL A 487 -15.26 -2.11 -25.54
C VAL A 487 -14.57 -2.28 -26.90
N ARG A 488 -14.97 -3.31 -27.67
CA ARG A 488 -14.47 -3.57 -29.03
C ARG A 488 -14.68 -2.37 -29.95
N ASP A 489 -15.92 -1.87 -30.03
CA ASP A 489 -16.27 -0.75 -30.91
C ASP A 489 -15.52 0.55 -30.53
N ARG A 490 -15.23 0.74 -29.24
CA ARG A 490 -14.46 1.90 -28.74
C ARG A 490 -12.97 1.80 -29.04
N VAL A 491 -12.35 0.65 -28.77
CA VAL A 491 -10.93 0.40 -29.09
C VAL A 491 -10.72 0.55 -30.60
N GLU A 492 -11.58 -0.05 -31.42
CA GLU A 492 -11.54 0.12 -32.87
C GLU A 492 -11.73 1.58 -33.29
N GLY A 493 -12.65 2.32 -32.66
CA GLY A 493 -12.89 3.73 -32.95
C GLY A 493 -11.69 4.65 -32.65
N ILE A 494 -10.96 4.37 -31.57
CA ILE A 494 -9.76 5.12 -31.18
C ILE A 494 -8.59 4.76 -32.12
N LEU A 495 -8.41 3.48 -32.43
CA LEU A 495 -7.40 3.01 -33.37
C LEU A 495 -7.60 3.59 -34.77
N ARG A 496 -8.84 3.65 -35.28
CA ARG A 496 -9.18 4.29 -36.55
C ARG A 496 -8.85 5.80 -36.56
N LYS A 497 -9.04 6.48 -35.42
CA LYS A 497 -8.67 7.91 -35.28
C LYS A 497 -7.15 8.14 -35.23
N LYS A 498 -6.40 7.25 -34.58
CA LYS A 498 -4.94 7.40 -34.39
C LYS A 498 -4.14 6.91 -35.60
N LEU A 499 -4.61 5.89 -36.31
CA LEU A 499 -3.88 5.23 -37.41
C LEU A 499 -4.47 5.46 -38.81
N GLY A 500 -5.70 6.02 -38.92
CA GLY A 500 -6.40 6.23 -40.19
C GLY A 500 -7.31 5.05 -40.61
N ASP A 501 -8.16 5.26 -41.61
CA ASP A 501 -9.23 4.30 -42.00
C ASP A 501 -8.75 3.07 -42.80
N HIS A 502 -7.48 3.02 -43.19
CA HIS A 502 -6.92 1.99 -44.06
C HIS A 502 -5.84 1.16 -43.36
N PHE A 503 -6.27 0.10 -42.68
CA PHE A 503 -5.41 -0.98 -42.21
C PHE A 503 -5.20 -2.02 -43.31
N ASP A 504 -4.00 -2.59 -43.40
CA ASP A 504 -3.80 -3.80 -44.20
C ASP A 504 -4.43 -5.05 -43.52
N GLU A 505 -4.54 -6.15 -44.26
CA GLU A 505 -5.20 -7.37 -43.75
C GLU A 505 -4.44 -8.03 -42.58
N LEU A 506 -3.14 -7.77 -42.46
CA LEU A 506 -2.28 -8.29 -41.40
C LEU A 506 -2.47 -7.47 -40.11
N GLU A 507 -2.56 -6.15 -40.23
CA GLU A 507 -2.83 -5.19 -39.16
C GLU A 507 -4.22 -5.39 -38.57
N ARG A 508 -5.24 -5.63 -39.41
CA ARG A 508 -6.60 -5.94 -38.92
C ARG A 508 -6.64 -7.22 -38.10
N ARG A 509 -5.96 -8.28 -38.55
CA ARG A 509 -5.90 -9.55 -37.82
C ARG A 509 -5.14 -9.42 -36.49
N ALA A 510 -4.10 -8.58 -36.44
CA ALA A 510 -3.38 -8.30 -35.20
C ALA A 510 -4.23 -7.50 -34.19
N ILE A 511 -4.97 -6.50 -34.67
CA ILE A 511 -5.89 -5.70 -33.84
C ILE A 511 -7.04 -6.57 -33.31
N ASP A 512 -7.66 -7.40 -34.15
CA ASP A 512 -8.73 -8.31 -33.74
C ASP A 512 -8.25 -9.32 -32.68
N ALA A 513 -7.05 -9.91 -32.88
CA ALA A 513 -6.48 -10.85 -31.93
C ALA A 513 -6.20 -10.22 -30.56
N ILE A 514 -5.72 -8.96 -30.53
CA ILE A 514 -5.46 -8.26 -29.27
C ILE A 514 -6.77 -7.89 -28.56
N ILE A 515 -7.76 -7.41 -29.31
CA ILE A 515 -9.08 -7.05 -28.76
C ILE A 515 -9.79 -8.28 -28.19
N ASP A 516 -9.80 -9.40 -28.91
CA ASP A 516 -10.42 -10.65 -28.44
C ASP A 516 -9.72 -11.19 -27.17
N THR A 517 -8.39 -11.07 -27.08
CA THR A 517 -7.62 -11.49 -25.89
C THR A 517 -7.93 -10.63 -24.66
N VAL A 518 -8.11 -9.32 -24.83
CA VAL A 518 -8.47 -8.40 -23.73
C VAL A 518 -9.93 -8.59 -23.30
N ILE A 519 -10.82 -8.87 -24.25
CA ILE A 519 -12.25 -9.07 -23.98
C ILE A 519 -12.53 -10.43 -23.34
N ASP A 520 -11.86 -11.49 -23.77
CA ASP A 520 -12.02 -12.83 -23.17
C ASP A 520 -11.49 -12.85 -21.72
N GLY A 521 -10.49 -12.03 -21.38
CA GLY A 521 -10.03 -11.84 -20.00
C GLY A 521 -11.03 -11.11 -19.09
N LEU A 522 -11.95 -10.33 -19.65
CA LEU A 522 -13.03 -9.63 -18.93
C LEU A 522 -14.33 -10.44 -18.87
N SER A 523 -14.41 -11.56 -19.58
CA SER A 523 -15.59 -12.41 -19.68
C SER A 523 -15.65 -13.38 -18.50
N VAL A 524 -16.54 -13.12 -17.55
CA VAL A 524 -16.87 -14.10 -16.48
C VAL A 524 -17.41 -15.37 -17.16
N PRO A 525 -16.91 -16.59 -16.84
CA PRO A 525 -17.39 -17.80 -17.51
C PRO A 525 -18.90 -17.98 -17.31
N GLU A 526 -19.64 -18.20 -18.40
CA GLU A 526 -21.03 -18.63 -18.38
C GLU A 526 -21.12 -20.00 -17.68
N GLY A 527 -21.26 -19.99 -16.35
CA GLY A 527 -21.28 -21.21 -15.54
C GLY A 527 -21.48 -21.04 -14.04
N CYS A 528 -21.28 -19.84 -13.46
CA CYS A 528 -21.59 -19.61 -12.05
C CYS A 528 -23.11 -19.48 -11.83
N GLN A 529 -23.73 -20.58 -11.38
CA GLN A 529 -25.10 -20.55 -10.88
C GLN A 529 -25.23 -19.67 -9.62
N ARG A 530 -26.35 -18.93 -9.58
CA ARG A 530 -26.86 -18.09 -8.49
C ARG A 530 -26.59 -18.66 -7.09
N ALA A 531 -25.80 -17.97 -6.28
CA ALA A 531 -25.90 -18.08 -4.83
C ALA A 531 -27.21 -17.41 -4.37
N THR A 532 -28.13 -18.21 -3.84
CA THR A 532 -29.38 -17.74 -3.26
C THR A 532 -29.16 -17.61 -1.75
N PHE A 533 -29.10 -16.38 -1.22
CA PHE A 533 -29.05 -16.16 0.23
C PHE A 533 -30.47 -16.15 0.81
N SER A 534 -30.77 -17.13 1.67
CA SER A 534 -31.92 -17.12 2.57
C SER A 534 -31.43 -16.72 3.97
N GLY A 535 -31.70 -15.48 4.39
CA GLY A 535 -31.41 -15.02 5.74
C GLY A 535 -32.53 -15.37 6.72
N SER A 536 -32.15 -15.86 7.91
CA SER A 536 -32.94 -15.71 9.14
C SER A 536 -32.25 -14.64 9.98
N GLY A 537 -32.93 -13.50 10.16
CA GLY A 537 -32.28 -12.25 10.54
C GLY A 537 -32.11 -11.97 12.02
N SER A 538 -31.46 -10.84 12.28
CA SER A 538 -31.79 -9.88 13.33
C SER A 538 -31.17 -8.52 12.97
N ASN A 539 -32.04 -7.55 12.70
CA ASN A 539 -31.89 -6.09 12.80
C ASN A 539 -30.49 -5.45 12.67
N GLU A 540 -30.04 -5.16 11.46
CA GLU A 540 -29.10 -4.07 11.18
C GLU A 540 -29.50 -3.36 9.88
N GLU A 541 -29.45 -2.02 9.88
CA GLU A 541 -29.81 -1.15 8.75
C GLU A 541 -28.98 -1.50 7.51
N SER A 542 -29.63 -2.14 6.53
CA SER A 542 -29.01 -2.52 5.26
C SER A 542 -29.70 -1.84 4.08
N SER A 543 -28.86 -1.23 3.22
CA SER A 543 -29.17 -0.52 1.98
C SER A 543 -30.35 -1.06 1.12
N CYS A 544 -31.15 -0.16 0.55
CA CYS A 544 -32.18 -0.49 -0.44
C CYS A 544 -31.55 -0.99 -1.76
N GLN A 545 -31.73 -2.26 -2.11
CA GLN A 545 -31.42 -2.77 -3.45
C GLN A 545 -32.68 -2.82 -4.33
N MET A 546 -32.63 -2.22 -5.52
CA MET A 546 -33.67 -2.35 -6.54
C MET A 546 -33.16 -3.23 -7.69
N THR A 547 -33.87 -4.32 -7.99
CA THR A 547 -33.56 -5.23 -9.10
C THR A 547 -34.43 -4.91 -10.32
N ILE A 548 -33.81 -4.62 -11.46
CA ILE A 548 -34.52 -4.43 -12.73
C ILE A 548 -34.53 -5.76 -13.49
N PHE A 549 -35.71 -6.22 -13.92
CA PHE A 549 -35.83 -7.35 -14.84
C PHE A 549 -36.13 -6.84 -16.25
N ALA A 550 -35.27 -7.17 -17.22
CA ALA A 550 -35.56 -7.01 -18.64
C ALA A 550 -35.90 -8.38 -19.23
N SER A 551 -37.08 -8.51 -19.85
CA SER A 551 -37.37 -9.67 -20.69
C SER A 551 -36.74 -9.45 -22.07
N ALA A 552 -36.05 -10.48 -22.56
CA ALA A 552 -35.32 -10.55 -23.82
C ALA A 552 -35.84 -9.61 -24.94
N GLY A 553 -34.99 -8.66 -25.35
CA GLY A 553 -35.22 -7.76 -26.47
C GLY A 553 -34.22 -6.60 -26.52
N THR A 554 -33.61 -6.39 -27.68
CA THR A 554 -32.51 -5.45 -28.00
C THR A 554 -32.92 -3.96 -27.94
N THR A 555 -33.15 -3.40 -26.76
CA THR A 555 -33.48 -1.95 -26.63
C THR A 555 -32.73 -1.26 -25.48
N ARG A 556 -32.05 -0.14 -25.79
CA ARG A 556 -31.23 0.68 -24.87
C ARG A 556 -32.06 1.71 -24.11
N TRP A 557 -31.84 1.86 -22.80
CA TRP A 557 -32.37 2.95 -21.96
C TRP A 557 -31.28 3.51 -21.04
N ARG A 558 -31.23 4.85 -20.87
CA ARG A 558 -30.29 5.52 -19.94
C ARG A 558 -31.04 6.01 -18.70
N SER A 559 -30.47 5.81 -17.51
CA SER A 559 -30.95 6.40 -16.25
C SER A 559 -29.84 7.16 -15.54
N LYS A 560 -30.15 8.34 -14.99
CA LYS A 560 -29.35 9.01 -13.96
C LYS A 560 -30.15 9.01 -12.65
N TYR A 561 -29.47 8.77 -11.54
CA TYR A 561 -30.02 8.90 -10.19
C TYR A 561 -29.31 10.01 -9.41
N SER A 562 -30.03 10.68 -8.53
CA SER A 562 -29.47 11.45 -7.42
C SER A 562 -30.28 11.15 -6.16
N ILE A 563 -29.59 11.04 -5.03
CA ILE A 563 -30.19 10.84 -3.71
C ILE A 563 -30.12 12.18 -2.99
N THR A 564 -31.26 12.70 -2.58
CA THR A 564 -31.36 13.85 -1.67
C THR A 564 -32.59 13.62 -0.79
N ASP A 565 -32.42 13.66 0.53
CA ASP A 565 -33.48 13.51 1.53
C ASP A 565 -34.39 12.27 1.38
N GLY A 566 -33.80 11.09 1.14
CA GLY A 566 -34.53 9.82 1.15
C GLY A 566 -35.55 9.63 0.01
N VAL A 567 -35.59 10.52 -0.99
CA VAL A 567 -36.46 10.42 -2.17
C VAL A 567 -35.64 10.15 -3.42
N CYS A 568 -35.96 9.06 -4.14
CA CYS A 568 -35.33 8.74 -5.41
C CYS A 568 -36.04 9.43 -6.58
N PHE A 569 -35.31 10.26 -7.34
CA PHE A 569 -35.80 10.89 -8.57
C PHE A 569 -35.33 10.11 -9.81
N TYR A 570 -36.22 9.93 -10.79
CA TYR A 570 -35.90 9.28 -12.05
C TYR A 570 -36.21 10.19 -13.24
N LYS A 571 -35.30 10.26 -14.21
CA LYS A 571 -35.48 10.99 -15.47
C LYS A 571 -35.30 10.01 -16.64
N CYS A 572 -36.36 9.79 -17.43
CA CYS A 572 -36.29 8.98 -18.64
C CYS A 572 -36.21 9.91 -19.87
N LYS A 573 -35.28 9.66 -20.80
CA LYS A 573 -35.31 10.24 -22.15
C LYS A 573 -35.91 9.21 -23.11
N PRO A 574 -36.88 9.57 -23.99
CA PRO A 574 -37.43 8.63 -24.95
C PRO A 574 -36.40 8.33 -26.06
N GLY A 575 -36.02 7.06 -26.20
CA GLY A 575 -35.54 6.51 -27.46
C GLY A 575 -36.75 6.07 -28.30
N ASN A 576 -36.69 6.25 -29.62
CA ASN A 576 -37.77 5.87 -30.53
C ASN A 576 -37.96 4.34 -30.53
N THR A 577 -38.95 3.82 -29.81
CA THR A 577 -39.77 2.63 -30.14
C THR A 577 -40.72 2.25 -28.99
N THR A 578 -41.88 1.69 -29.34
CA THR A 578 -42.98 1.29 -28.46
C THR A 578 -42.70 -0.04 -27.75
N GLY A 579 -42.68 -0.06 -26.42
CA GLY A 579 -42.62 -1.27 -25.60
C GLY A 579 -43.06 -1.03 -24.16
N SER A 580 -43.64 -2.05 -23.52
CA SER A 580 -44.14 -2.01 -22.14
C SER A 580 -43.03 -2.31 -21.14
N VAL A 581 -42.94 -1.56 -20.04
CA VAL A 581 -41.96 -1.79 -18.95
C VAL A 581 -42.67 -2.40 -17.74
N HIS A 582 -42.07 -3.41 -17.11
CA HIS A 582 -42.51 -3.96 -15.82
C HIS A 582 -41.43 -3.69 -14.76
N LYS A 583 -41.82 -3.05 -13.66
CA LYS A 583 -40.92 -2.80 -12.51
C LYS A 583 -41.55 -3.34 -11.24
N THR A 584 -40.76 -4.09 -10.49
CA THR A 584 -41.16 -4.64 -9.19
C THR A 584 -40.36 -3.93 -8.11
N GLN A 585 -41.06 -3.32 -7.14
CA GLN A 585 -40.43 -2.67 -5.99
C GLN A 585 -40.63 -3.57 -4.77
N ARG A 586 -39.56 -3.90 -4.05
CA ARG A 586 -39.66 -4.51 -2.71
C ARG A 586 -39.40 -3.41 -1.68
N CYS A 587 -40.39 -3.14 -0.84
CA CYS A 587 -40.26 -2.24 0.30
C CYS A 587 -39.99 -3.05 1.57
N CYS A 588 -39.28 -2.47 2.54
CA CYS A 588 -38.79 -3.11 3.78
C CYS A 588 -39.86 -3.65 4.75
N CYS A 589 -41.13 -3.75 4.34
CA CYS A 589 -42.18 -4.42 5.11
C CYS A 589 -42.82 -5.55 4.27
N GLY A 590 -42.09 -6.66 4.10
CA GLY A 590 -42.60 -8.03 3.90
C GLY A 590 -43.60 -8.35 2.78
N THR A 591 -44.06 -7.40 1.95
CA THR A 591 -45.04 -7.65 0.89
C THR A 591 -44.59 -7.07 -0.45
N SER A 592 -44.58 -7.93 -1.48
CA SER A 592 -44.23 -7.55 -2.85
C SER A 592 -45.46 -6.97 -3.55
N ARG A 593 -45.33 -5.80 -4.20
CA ARG A 593 -46.36 -5.27 -5.13
C ARG A 593 -45.79 -5.14 -6.54
N THR A 594 -46.60 -5.52 -7.52
CA THR A 594 -46.28 -5.38 -8.96
C THR A 594 -47.10 -4.21 -9.50
N VAL A 595 -46.44 -3.21 -10.10
CA VAL A 595 -47.11 -2.08 -10.76
C VAL A 595 -46.97 -2.25 -12.27
N THR A 596 -48.10 -2.27 -12.98
CA THR A 596 -48.15 -2.39 -14.44
C THR A 596 -48.41 -1.01 -15.04
N PHE A 597 -47.55 -0.54 -15.94
CA PHE A 597 -47.76 0.72 -16.67
C PHE A 597 -48.27 0.44 -18.10
N GLY A 598 -49.30 1.17 -18.53
CA GLY A 598 -49.84 1.11 -19.90
C GLY A 598 -48.97 1.87 -20.92
N PRO A 599 -49.22 1.68 -22.22
CA PRO A 599 -48.40 2.26 -23.29
C PRO A 599 -48.48 3.80 -23.28
N ILE A 600 -47.32 4.46 -23.27
CA ILE A 600 -47.20 5.92 -23.32
C ILE A 600 -47.07 6.34 -24.78
N SER A 601 -47.98 7.19 -25.27
CA SER A 601 -47.87 7.85 -26.57
C SER A 601 -47.71 9.36 -26.35
N GLY A 602 -46.66 9.95 -26.94
CA GLY A 602 -46.44 11.40 -26.96
C GLY A 602 -45.13 11.87 -26.32
N THR A 603 -44.52 12.88 -26.95
CA THR A 603 -43.31 13.59 -26.53
C THR A 603 -43.60 14.55 -25.37
N ALA A 604 -43.49 14.09 -24.12
CA ALA A 604 -43.44 14.96 -22.95
C ALA A 604 -42.45 14.42 -21.89
N ASN A 605 -41.64 15.32 -21.34
CA ASN A 605 -40.80 15.07 -20.17
C ASN A 605 -41.71 14.96 -18.93
N ASN A 606 -42.02 13.75 -18.49
CA ASN A 606 -42.80 13.55 -17.27
C ASN A 606 -41.90 13.16 -16.09
N THR A 607 -42.03 13.90 -14.99
CA THR A 607 -41.46 13.57 -13.69
C THR A 607 -42.53 12.83 -12.89
N PHE A 608 -42.25 11.61 -12.44
CA PHE A 608 -43.19 10.84 -11.61
C PHE A 608 -42.60 10.62 -10.21
N GLY A 609 -43.30 11.12 -9.18
CA GLY A 609 -42.99 10.86 -7.78
C GLY A 609 -43.89 9.75 -7.24
N GLY A 610 -43.30 8.71 -6.66
CA GLY A 610 -44.00 7.71 -5.85
C GLY A 610 -43.46 7.79 -4.43
N GLY A 611 -44.27 8.29 -3.49
CA GLY A 611 -43.91 8.33 -2.07
C GLY A 611 -44.30 7.03 -1.35
N CYS A 612 -43.47 6.59 -0.41
CA CYS A 612 -43.90 5.70 0.66
C CYS A 612 -44.61 6.55 1.72
N THR A 613 -45.94 6.60 1.71
CA THR A 613 -46.71 7.18 2.82
C THR A 613 -47.22 6.05 3.70
N ASP A 614 -46.60 5.89 4.87
CA ASP A 614 -47.26 5.35 6.06
C ASP A 614 -46.56 5.91 7.32
N PHE A 615 -46.84 7.17 7.61
CA PHE A 615 -46.83 7.71 8.97
C PHE A 615 -47.86 8.85 9.03
N GLN A 616 -49.07 8.52 9.48
CA GLN A 616 -49.95 9.54 10.06
C GLN A 616 -49.49 9.77 11.50
N THR A 617 -48.94 10.96 11.78
CA THR A 617 -49.48 11.89 12.79
C THR A 617 -48.71 13.21 12.77
N ASN A 618 -49.43 14.27 12.37
CA ASN A 618 -49.38 15.67 12.76
C ASN A 618 -48.09 16.23 13.42
N GLY A 619 -47.41 17.13 12.71
CA GLY A 619 -46.46 18.07 13.30
C GLY A 619 -45.84 19.00 12.26
N VAL A 620 -46.32 20.24 12.18
CA VAL A 620 -45.78 21.33 11.35
C VAL A 620 -44.48 21.85 11.95
N ILE A 621 -43.38 21.94 11.19
CA ILE A 621 -42.35 23.00 11.37
C ILE A 621 -41.77 23.42 10.00
N LYS A 622 -41.53 24.73 9.89
CA LYS A 622 -41.06 25.55 8.77
C LYS A 622 -39.66 25.23 8.26
#